data_AF-A0A2N1PTJ4-F1
#
_entry.id   AF-A0A2N1PTJ4-F1
#
_cell.length_a   1.000
_cell.length_b   1.000
_cell.length_c   1.000
_cell.angle_alpha   90.00
_cell.angle_beta   90.00
_cell.angle_gamma   90.00
#
_symmetry.space_group_name_H-M   'P 1'
#
loop_
_entity.id
_entity.type
_entity.pdbx_description
1 polymer ?
#
loop_
_entity_poly.entity_id
_entity_poly.type
_entity_poly.pdbx_seq_one_letter_code
_entity_poly.pdbx_strand_id
1 'polypeptide(L)'
;MWFLRKLESHMKLLTGEMAGWIWHHLHRNGETSLADLKQHVLNEAGDKFSNLNFFAGLGWLLKEDKLIIRKTDENGSEYDVFVSLKVKC
;
A
#
# COMPACT_ATOMS: atom_id res chain seq x y z
N MET A 1 26.24 -6.50 -16.36
CA MET A 1 25.91 -5.83 -15.08
C MET A 1 25.11 -4.52 -15.18
N TRP A 2 24.94 -3.89 -16.36
CA TRP A 2 24.15 -2.65 -16.49
C TRP A 2 22.63 -2.87 -16.46
N PHE A 3 22.17 -4.00 -16.99
CA PHE A 3 20.73 -4.33 -17.12
C PHE A 3 20.02 -4.48 -15.76
N LEU A 4 20.68 -5.09 -14.77
CA LEU A 4 20.14 -5.30 -13.43
C LEU A 4 19.90 -3.98 -12.68
N ARG A 5 20.82 -3.00 -12.80
CA ARG A 5 20.65 -1.67 -12.20
C ARG A 5 19.48 -0.89 -12.80
N LYS A 6 19.20 -1.08 -14.10
CA LYS A 6 18.07 -0.44 -14.77
C LYS A 6 16.74 -1.03 -14.29
N LEU A 7 16.67 -2.35 -14.10
CA LEU A 7 15.52 -3.05 -13.50
C LEU A 7 15.23 -2.59 -12.07
N GLU A 8 16.26 -2.49 -11.23
CA GLU A 8 16.10 -2.01 -9.84
C GLU A 8 15.54 -0.58 -9.77
N SER A 9 15.99 0.29 -10.67
CA SER A 9 15.53 1.68 -10.73
C SER A 9 14.06 1.78 -11.12
N HIS A 10 13.63 0.94 -12.07
CA HIS A 10 12.24 0.89 -12.52
C HIS A 10 11.29 0.38 -11.43
N MET A 11 11.71 -0.65 -10.69
CA MET A 11 10.93 -1.20 -9.57
C MET A 11 10.73 -0.18 -8.45
N LYS A 12 11.76 0.62 -8.13
CA LYS A 12 11.66 1.68 -7.12
C LYS A 12 10.68 2.78 -7.53
N LEU A 13 10.66 3.15 -8.81
CA LEU A 13 9.72 4.15 -9.34
C LEU A 13 8.27 3.67 -9.23
N LEU A 14 7.99 2.44 -9.67
CA LEU A 14 6.65 1.84 -9.56
C LEU A 14 6.20 1.69 -8.11
N THR A 15 7.13 1.35 -7.22
CA THR A 15 6.86 1.23 -5.78
C THR A 15 6.50 2.59 -5.18
N GLY A 16 7.22 3.66 -5.53
CA GLY A 16 6.92 5.02 -5.09
C GLY A 16 5.62 5.57 -5.65
N GLU A 17 5.33 5.32 -6.93
CA GLU A 17 4.06 5.68 -7.57
C GLU A 17 2.89 4.98 -6.86
N MET A 18 3.02 3.69 -6.59
CA MET A 18 2.00 2.91 -5.87
C MET A 18 1.82 3.37 -4.42
N ALA A 19 2.92 3.69 -3.72
CA ALA A 19 2.85 4.29 -2.39
C ALA A 19 2.08 5.62 -2.39
N GLY A 20 2.24 6.43 -3.44
CA GLY A 20 1.47 7.66 -3.64
C GLY A 20 -0.03 7.40 -3.78
N TRP A 21 -0.42 6.42 -4.59
CA TRP A 21 -1.82 6.01 -4.74
C TRP A 21 -2.44 5.54 -3.42
N ILE A 22 -1.74 4.64 -2.71
CA ILE A 22 -2.19 4.14 -1.40
C ILE A 22 -2.36 5.31 -0.41
N TRP A 23 -1.38 6.22 -0.37
CA TRP A 23 -1.42 7.38 0.52
C TRP A 23 -2.59 8.31 0.18
N HIS A 24 -2.81 8.61 -1.09
CA HIS A 24 -3.90 9.49 -1.53
C HIS A 24 -5.27 8.91 -1.20
N HIS A 25 -5.44 7.60 -1.41
CA HIS A 25 -6.67 6.89 -1.06
C HIS A 25 -6.95 6.96 0.45
N LEU A 26 -5.95 6.64 1.28
CA LEU A 26 -6.08 6.71 2.75
C LEU A 26 -6.26 8.14 3.26
N HIS A 27 -5.66 9.14 2.59
CA HIS A 27 -5.85 10.54 2.95
C HIS A 27 -7.28 11.02 2.70
N ARG A 28 -7.92 10.52 1.65
CA ARG A 28 -9.28 10.90 1.25
C ARG A 28 -10.36 10.14 2.01
N ASN A 29 -10.18 8.83 2.18
CA ASN A 29 -11.20 7.92 2.73
C ASN A 29 -10.97 7.58 4.21
N GLY A 30 -9.79 7.87 4.76
CA GLY A 30 -9.44 7.57 6.15
C GLY A 30 -8.99 6.12 6.35
N GLU A 31 -9.50 5.50 7.42
CA GLU A 31 -9.20 4.11 7.75
C GLU A 31 -10.02 3.16 6.87
N THR A 32 -9.35 2.21 6.21
CA THR A 32 -9.98 1.22 5.33
C THR A 32 -9.41 -0.18 5.58
N SER A 33 -10.20 -1.22 5.29
CA SER A 33 -9.69 -2.59 5.31
C SER A 33 -8.63 -2.79 4.23
N LEU A 34 -7.65 -3.67 4.47
CA LEU A 34 -6.58 -3.96 3.51
C LEU A 34 -7.14 -4.60 2.24
N ALA A 35 -8.21 -5.40 2.36
CA ALA A 35 -8.87 -6.06 1.24
C ALA A 35 -9.55 -5.03 0.31
N ASP A 36 -10.30 -4.10 0.88
CA ASP A 36 -10.98 -3.04 0.12
C ASP A 36 -9.95 -2.06 -0.44
N LEU A 37 -8.98 -1.63 0.36
CA LEU A 37 -7.89 -0.74 -0.07
C LEU A 37 -7.18 -1.32 -1.29
N LYS A 38 -6.86 -2.62 -1.26
CA LYS A 38 -6.22 -3.30 -2.38
C LYS A 38 -7.09 -3.28 -3.63
N GLN A 39 -8.38 -3.63 -3.50
CA GLN A 39 -9.30 -3.60 -4.65
C GLN A 39 -9.44 -2.20 -5.22
N HIS A 40 -9.69 -1.19 -4.39
CA HIS A 40 -9.87 0.19 -4.82
C HIS A 40 -8.59 0.76 -5.46
N VAL A 41 -7.43 0.60 -4.82
CA VAL A 41 -6.16 1.12 -5.34
C VAL A 41 -5.79 0.44 -6.65
N LEU A 42 -5.98 -0.88 -6.78
CA LEU A 42 -5.70 -1.58 -8.04
C LEU A 42 -6.69 -1.17 -9.15
N ASN A 43 -7.97 -0.98 -8.82
CA ASN A 43 -8.97 -0.51 -9.77
C ASN A 43 -8.68 0.93 -10.25
N GLU A 44 -8.22 1.81 -9.36
CA GLU A 44 -7.86 3.20 -9.69
C GLU A 44 -6.53 3.32 -10.45
N ALA A 45 -5.52 2.54 -10.04
CA ALA A 45 -4.20 2.57 -10.65
C ALA A 45 -4.14 1.83 -12.01
N GLY A 46 -5.14 0.99 -12.29
CA GLY A 46 -5.30 0.23 -13.54
C GLY A 46 -4.36 -0.97 -13.67
N ASP A 47 -4.47 -1.68 -14.81
CA ASP A 47 -3.77 -2.96 -15.08
C ASP A 47 -2.23 -2.88 -15.10
N LYS A 48 -1.68 -1.66 -15.00
CA LYS A 48 -0.23 -1.42 -14.89
C LYS A 48 0.35 -1.96 -13.58
N PHE A 49 -0.46 -2.12 -12.54
CA PHE A 49 0.01 -2.50 -11.21
C PHE A 49 -0.48 -3.89 -10.80
N SER A 50 0.45 -4.69 -10.25
CA SER A 50 0.14 -6.00 -9.69
C SER A 50 0.06 -5.95 -8.17
N ASN A 51 -0.42 -7.04 -7.57
CA ASN A 51 -0.38 -7.25 -6.11
C ASN A 51 1.02 -7.02 -5.53
N LEU A 52 2.08 -7.36 -6.28
CA LEU A 52 3.45 -7.19 -5.82
C LEU A 52 3.82 -5.70 -5.70
N ASN A 53 3.37 -4.87 -6.65
CA ASN A 53 3.57 -3.43 -6.57
C ASN A 53 2.79 -2.82 -5.40
N PHE A 54 1.57 -3.30 -5.15
CA PHE A 54 0.77 -2.89 -3.99
C PHE A 54 1.50 -3.17 -2.67
N PHE A 55 1.95 -4.40 -2.44
CA PHE A 55 2.67 -4.76 -1.22
C PHE A 55 4.02 -4.04 -1.10
N ALA A 56 4.72 -3.80 -2.21
CA ALA A 56 5.94 -3.00 -2.22
C ALA A 56 5.65 -1.55 -1.81
N GLY A 57 4.59 -0.94 -2.34
CA GLY A 57 4.17 0.42 -1.99
C GLY A 57 3.74 0.54 -0.53
N LEU A 58 2.97 -0.45 -0.05
CA LEU A 58 2.60 -0.55 1.37
C LEU A 58 3.84 -0.67 2.26
N GLY A 59 4.80 -1.52 1.89
CA GLY A 59 6.08 -1.68 2.58
C GLY A 59 6.92 -0.40 2.60
N TRP A 60 6.88 0.39 1.52
CA TRP A 60 7.55 1.69 1.45
C TRP A 60 6.97 2.68 2.47
N LEU A 61 5.64 2.77 2.56
CA LEU A 61 4.97 3.64 3.52
C LEU A 61 5.18 3.19 4.97
N LEU A 62 5.25 1.89 5.23
CA LEU A 62 5.61 1.33 6.54
C LEU A 62 7.04 1.66 6.92
N LYS A 63 7.98 1.58 5.96
CA LYS A 63 9.38 1.96 6.18
C LYS A 63 9.51 3.43 6.59
N GLU A 64 8.65 4.31 6.06
CA GLU A 64 8.61 5.73 6.40
C GLU A 64 7.75 6.06 7.63
N ASP A 65 7.22 5.04 8.34
CA ASP A 65 6.38 5.20 9.54
C ASP A 65 5.12 6.08 9.28
N LYS A 66 4.59 6.01 8.05
CA LYS A 66 3.40 6.78 7.62
C LYS A 66 2.09 6.06 7.84
N LEU A 67 2.11 4.77 8.12
CA LEU A 67 0.92 3.92 8.28
C LEU A 67 0.82 3.34 9.68
N ILE A 68 -0.42 3.22 10.16
CA ILE A 68 -0.79 2.41 11.31
C ILE A 68 -1.55 1.21 10.76
N ILE A 69 -1.12 0.02 11.17
CA ILE A 69 -1.83 -1.23 10.86
C ILE A 69 -2.46 -1.71 12.15
N ARG A 70 -3.78 -1.83 12.16
CA ARG A 70 -4.54 -2.43 13.25
C ARG A 70 -5.06 -3.78 12.79
N LYS A 71 -4.91 -4.76 13.66
CA LYS A 71 -5.51 -6.09 13.48
C LYS A 71 -6.66 -6.17 14.46
N THR A 72 -7.85 -6.42 13.95
CA THR A 72 -8.99 -6.73 14.79
C THR A 72 -9.25 -8.23 14.69
N ASP A 73 -9.37 -8.88 15.85
CA ASP A 73 -9.85 -10.26 15.95
C ASP A 73 -11.30 -10.18 16.40
N GLU A 74 -12.22 -10.26 15.44
CA GLU A 74 -13.65 -10.37 15.72
C GLU A 74 -13.99 -11.86 15.66
N ASN A 75 -13.76 -12.58 16.76
CA ASN A 75 -14.15 -13.97 16.94
C ASN A 75 -13.55 -14.96 15.91
N GLY A 76 -12.24 -15.18 15.96
CA GLY A 76 -11.65 -16.51 15.71
C GLY A 76 -11.72 -17.08 14.29
N SER A 77 -12.16 -16.30 13.29
CA SER A 77 -12.26 -16.80 11.90
C SER A 77 -11.73 -15.82 10.84
N GLU A 78 -11.77 -14.52 11.10
CA GLU A 78 -11.48 -13.50 10.09
C GLU A 78 -10.57 -12.41 10.68
N TYR A 79 -9.40 -12.23 10.07
CA TYR A 79 -8.43 -11.22 10.47
C TYR A 79 -8.64 -9.98 9.60
N ASP A 80 -9.39 -9.01 10.10
CA ASP A 80 -9.50 -7.71 9.43
C ASP A 80 -8.27 -6.86 9.75
N VAL A 81 -7.51 -6.57 8.70
CA VAL A 81 -6.34 -5.70 8.74
C VAL A 81 -6.77 -4.33 8.30
N PHE A 82 -6.87 -3.39 9.24
CA PHE A 82 -7.17 -2.00 8.96
C PHE A 82 -5.87 -1.22 8.76
N VAL A 83 -5.87 -0.35 7.75
CA VAL A 83 -4.75 0.54 7.45
C VAL A 83 -5.24 1.98 7.52
N SER A 84 -4.51 2.80 8.28
CA SER A 84 -4.79 4.23 8.40
C SER A 84 -3.50 5.05 8.36
N LEU A 85 -3.59 6.31 7.94
CA LEU A 85 -2.45 7.23 7.98
C LEU A 85 -2.12 7.55 9.44
N LYS A 86 -0.83 7.53 9.77
CA LYS A 86 -0.34 8.01 11.05
C LYS A 86 -0.45 9.54 11.10
N VAL A 87 -1.50 10.04 11.73
CA VAL A 87 -1.63 11.48 12.02
C VAL A 87 -0.65 11.78 13.16
N LYS A 88 0.44 12.50 12.88
CA LYS A 88 1.26 13.09 13.93
C LYS A 88 0.48 14.26 14.51
N CYS A 89 -0.15 14.04 15.66
CA CYS A 89 -0.59 15.09 16.55
C CYS A 89 0.62 15.83 17.15
#